data_AF-A0A1L7LJH2-F1
#
_entry.id   AF-A0A1L7LJH2-F1
#
_cell.length_a   1.000
_cell.length_b   1.000
_cell.length_c   1.000
_cell.angle_alpha   90.00
_cell.angle_beta   90.00
_cell.angle_gamma   90.00
#
_symmetry.space_group_name_H-M   'P 1'
#
loop_
_entity.id
_entity.type
_entity.pdbx_description
1 polymer ?
#
loop_
_entity_poly.entity_id
_entity_poly.type
_entity_poly.pdbx_seq_one_letter_code
_entity_poly.pdbx_strand_id
1 'polypeptide(L)'
;MESYYRLFESTFVNYGKRFRTIRKLWRSDNEVLARLEIEKTYYQESEAYVLYPGLLDGAFQSTIALGSLIDKENGVCNIPFKIEDIYIHDKIEKECYAHVKFSRDSCKEFGVKKYDINILNKYGRTLVELRGILSRPIKKQNNDNGIQTEKQGSLVAYKNVWKESTYKEKHLKQKYRSF
;
A
#
# COMPACT_ATOMS: atom_id res chain seq x y z
N MET A 1 -5.63 -0.14 19.81
CA MET A 1 -5.11 0.18 18.46
C MET A 1 -3.63 -0.12 18.32
N GLU A 2 -2.77 0.19 19.29
CA GLU A 2 -1.36 -0.24 19.22
C GLU A 2 -1.24 -1.77 19.07
N SER A 3 -2.07 -2.54 19.77
CA SER A 3 -2.20 -3.99 19.61
C SER A 3 -2.60 -4.46 18.19
N TYR A 4 -3.33 -3.64 17.43
CA TYR A 4 -3.67 -3.93 16.04
C TYR A 4 -2.43 -3.79 15.16
N TYR A 5 -1.66 -2.70 15.32
CA TYR A 5 -0.44 -2.50 14.54
C TYR A 5 0.68 -3.49 14.90
N ARG A 6 0.70 -4.01 16.13
CA ARG A 6 1.58 -5.12 16.53
C ARG A 6 1.37 -6.39 15.71
N LEU A 7 0.20 -6.61 15.12
CA LEU A 7 -0.04 -7.75 14.24
C LEU A 7 0.92 -7.77 13.04
N PHE A 8 1.35 -6.58 12.60
CA PHE A 8 2.22 -6.41 11.45
C PHE A 8 3.70 -6.58 11.76
N GLU A 9 4.11 -6.55 13.05
CA GLU A 9 5.52 -6.71 13.45
C GLU A 9 6.11 -8.06 13.03
N SER A 10 5.26 -9.10 12.95
CA SER A 10 5.63 -10.43 12.44
C SER A 10 5.68 -10.52 10.91
N THR A 11 5.32 -9.45 10.21
CA THR A 11 5.30 -9.37 8.75
C THR A 11 6.42 -8.45 8.24
N PHE A 12 6.54 -8.30 6.92
CA PHE A 12 7.48 -7.34 6.31
C PHE A 12 6.95 -5.90 6.27
N VAL A 13 5.74 -5.65 6.80
CA VAL A 13 5.08 -4.33 6.76
C VAL A 13 5.23 -3.63 8.10
N ASN A 14 5.81 -2.42 8.09
CA ASN A 14 5.87 -1.56 9.28
C ASN A 14 5.26 -0.19 8.97
N TYR A 15 4.16 0.13 9.65
CA TYR A 15 3.47 1.40 9.46
C TYR A 15 4.04 2.49 10.37
N GLY A 16 4.55 3.56 9.76
CA GLY A 16 4.88 4.79 10.48
C GLY A 16 3.63 5.55 10.94
N LYS A 17 3.79 6.51 11.86
CA LYS A 17 2.68 7.26 12.48
C LYS A 17 1.66 7.81 11.48
N ARG A 18 2.14 8.33 10.36
CA ARG A 18 1.33 8.86 9.24
C ARG A 18 0.29 7.86 8.69
N PHE A 19 0.63 6.58 8.68
CA PHE A 19 -0.20 5.50 8.16
C PHE A 19 -0.97 4.78 9.27
N ARG A 20 -0.76 5.14 10.54
CA ARG A 20 -1.50 4.59 11.67
C ARG A 20 -2.78 5.38 11.92
N THR A 21 -3.67 5.45 10.94
CA THR A 21 -4.89 6.28 10.99
C THR A 21 -6.09 5.58 11.63
N ILE A 22 -6.10 4.25 11.71
CA ILE A 22 -7.21 3.51 12.36
C ILE A 22 -7.25 3.84 13.86
N ARG A 23 -8.42 4.27 14.34
CA ARG A 23 -8.71 4.61 15.74
C ARG A 23 -9.63 3.59 16.41
N LYS A 24 -10.52 2.96 15.65
CA LYS A 24 -11.42 1.92 16.15
C LYS A 24 -11.82 1.00 15.02
N LEU A 25 -12.00 -0.28 15.33
CA LEU A 25 -12.48 -1.30 14.41
C LEU A 25 -13.68 -2.00 15.05
N TRP A 26 -14.70 -2.23 14.22
CA TRP A 26 -15.80 -3.12 14.49
C TRP A 26 -15.81 -4.15 13.38
N ARG A 27 -16.04 -5.41 13.73
CA ARG A 27 -15.99 -6.53 12.80
C ARG A 27 -17.21 -7.42 13.00
N SER A 28 -17.75 -7.94 11.91
CA SER A 28 -18.58 -9.13 11.87
C SER A 28 -17.94 -10.19 10.96
N ASP A 29 -18.64 -11.28 10.68
CA ASP A 29 -18.11 -12.34 9.82
C ASP A 29 -17.84 -11.89 8.38
N ASN A 30 -18.61 -10.91 7.89
CA ASN A 30 -18.63 -10.53 6.47
C ASN A 30 -18.31 -9.04 6.21
N GLU A 31 -18.20 -8.22 7.25
CA GLU A 31 -17.90 -6.80 7.11
C GLU A 31 -17.06 -6.24 8.26
N VAL A 32 -16.37 -5.14 7.96
CA VAL A 32 -15.60 -4.35 8.94
C VAL A 32 -15.99 -2.90 8.79
N LEU A 33 -16.18 -2.23 9.92
CA LEU A 33 -16.23 -0.78 9.99
C LEU A 33 -14.99 -0.28 10.73
N ALA A 34 -14.29 0.69 10.17
CA ALA A 34 -13.11 1.29 10.79
C ALA A 34 -13.30 2.79 10.94
N ARG A 35 -13.14 3.33 12.14
CA ARG A 35 -13.01 4.78 12.35
C ARG A 35 -11.57 5.16 12.07
N LEU A 36 -11.36 6.08 11.13
CA LEU A 36 -10.05 6.56 10.69
C LEU A 36 -9.92 8.05 11.03
N GLU A 37 -8.73 8.46 11.48
CA GLU A 37 -8.47 9.85 11.83
C GLU A 37 -7.00 10.20 11.60
N ILE A 38 -6.77 11.35 10.98
CA ILE A 38 -5.43 11.92 10.80
C ILE A 38 -4.92 12.42 12.16
N GLU A 39 -3.63 12.25 12.44
CA GLU A 39 -3.02 12.90 13.61
C GLU A 39 -2.90 14.41 13.36
N LYS A 40 -3.17 15.25 14.38
CA LYS A 40 -3.22 16.72 14.24
C LYS A 40 -1.99 17.32 13.53
N THR A 41 -0.81 16.77 13.77
CA THR A 41 0.47 17.16 13.15
C THR A 41 0.43 17.10 11.61
N TYR A 42 -0.45 16.29 11.02
CA TYR A 42 -0.56 16.12 9.57
C TYR A 42 -1.79 16.81 8.96
N TYR A 43 -2.56 17.61 9.73
CA TYR A 43 -3.77 18.27 9.22
C TYR A 43 -3.48 19.25 8.08
N GLN A 44 -2.45 20.08 8.21
CA GLN A 44 -2.11 21.06 7.17
C GLN A 44 -1.71 20.36 5.87
N GLU A 45 -0.92 19.29 5.97
CA GLU A 45 -0.54 18.50 4.82
C GLU A 45 -1.74 17.81 4.16
N SER A 46 -2.70 17.34 4.95
CA SER A 46 -3.88 16.65 4.41
C SER A 46 -4.75 17.53 3.52
N GLU A 47 -4.74 18.85 3.70
CA GLU A 47 -5.50 19.78 2.86
C GLU A 47 -5.05 19.79 1.40
N ALA A 48 -3.82 19.32 1.10
CA ALA A 48 -3.31 19.22 -0.26
C ALA A 48 -3.86 18.00 -1.03
N TYR A 49 -4.65 17.14 -0.40
CA TYR A 49 -5.11 15.87 -0.97
C TYR A 49 -6.63 15.76 -0.94
N VAL A 50 -7.22 15.34 -2.07
CA VAL A 50 -8.63 14.87 -2.10
C VAL A 50 -8.72 13.53 -1.37
N LEU A 51 -7.77 12.63 -1.64
CA LEU A 51 -7.62 11.33 -1.00
C LEU A 51 -6.32 11.33 -0.19
N TYR A 52 -6.40 11.65 1.10
CA TYR A 52 -5.19 11.63 1.93
C TYR A 52 -4.59 10.22 2.00
N PRO A 53 -3.32 10.00 1.61
CA PRO A 53 -2.75 8.65 1.48
C PRO A 53 -2.83 7.83 2.77
N GLY A 54 -2.65 8.46 3.95
CA GLY A 54 -2.73 7.77 5.23
C GLY A 54 -4.15 7.29 5.60
N LEU A 55 -5.20 8.00 5.17
CA LEU A 55 -6.59 7.56 5.39
C LEU A 55 -6.97 6.48 4.37
N LEU A 56 -6.56 6.64 3.11
CA LEU A 56 -6.79 5.64 2.08
C LEU A 56 -6.11 4.30 2.45
N ASP A 57 -4.84 4.36 2.86
CA ASP A 57 -4.12 3.17 3.33
C ASP A 57 -4.73 2.60 4.62
N GLY A 58 -5.19 3.45 5.55
CA GLY A 58 -5.95 2.99 6.72
C GLY A 58 -7.24 2.22 6.36
N ALA A 59 -7.90 2.62 5.27
CA ALA A 59 -9.06 1.89 4.74
C ALA A 59 -8.63 0.52 4.19
N PHE A 60 -7.54 0.43 3.43
CA PHE A 60 -6.98 -0.86 3.00
C PHE A 60 -6.53 -1.73 4.17
N GLN A 61 -5.84 -1.15 5.15
CA GLN A 61 -5.41 -1.85 6.36
C GLN A 61 -6.62 -2.47 7.08
N SER A 62 -7.78 -1.81 7.10
CA SER A 62 -8.98 -2.35 7.77
C SER A 62 -9.50 -3.67 7.16
N THR A 63 -9.13 -3.98 5.91
CA THR A 63 -9.46 -5.26 5.27
C THR A 63 -8.80 -6.46 5.98
N ILE A 64 -7.70 -6.21 6.68
CA ILE A 64 -6.99 -7.23 7.48
C ILE A 64 -7.82 -7.64 8.69
N ALA A 65 -8.66 -6.74 9.19
CA ALA A 65 -9.63 -7.10 10.20
C ALA A 65 -10.75 -8.00 9.63
N LEU A 66 -10.97 -8.10 8.31
CA LEU A 66 -12.08 -8.87 7.72
C LEU A 66 -11.75 -10.36 7.51
N GLY A 67 -10.48 -10.75 7.51
CA GLY A 67 -10.07 -12.16 7.42
C GLY A 67 -8.59 -12.34 7.72
N SER A 68 -8.09 -13.57 7.87
CA SER A 68 -6.67 -13.90 8.06
C SER A 68 -5.80 -13.48 6.86
N LEU A 69 -5.74 -12.19 6.59
CA LEU A 69 -4.86 -11.58 5.62
C LEU A 69 -3.42 -11.56 6.14
N ILE A 70 -3.24 -11.78 7.45
CA ILE A 70 -1.95 -12.08 8.06
C ILE A 70 -1.95 -13.53 8.51
N ASP A 71 -1.08 -14.33 7.89
CA ASP A 71 -0.69 -15.64 8.40
C ASP A 71 0.60 -15.43 9.20
N LYS A 72 0.46 -15.42 10.53
CA LYS A 72 1.58 -15.17 11.46
C LYS A 72 2.60 -16.30 11.46
N GLU A 73 2.17 -17.54 11.22
CA GLU A 73 3.06 -18.71 11.24
C GLU A 73 3.98 -18.70 10.02
N ASN A 74 3.43 -18.35 8.86
CA ASN A 74 4.18 -18.30 7.60
C ASN A 74 4.73 -16.90 7.25
N GLY A 75 4.51 -15.90 8.11
CA GLY A 75 4.91 -14.50 7.88
C GLY A 75 4.31 -13.90 6.60
N VAL A 76 3.13 -14.37 6.18
CA VAL A 76 2.47 -13.90 4.95
C VAL A 76 1.58 -12.73 5.29
N CYS A 77 1.71 -11.64 4.53
CA CYS A 77 0.76 -10.53 4.56
C CYS A 77 0.14 -10.36 3.18
N ASN A 78 -1.19 -10.38 3.12
CA ASN A 78 -1.96 -10.10 1.93
C ASN A 78 -2.12 -8.59 1.80
N ILE A 79 -1.58 -8.03 0.71
CA ILE A 79 -1.71 -6.61 0.41
C ILE A 79 -2.65 -6.39 -0.78
N PRO A 80 -3.38 -5.27 -0.84
CA PRO A 80 -4.10 -4.88 -2.05
C PRO A 80 -3.15 -4.82 -3.25
N PHE A 81 -3.53 -5.47 -4.35
CA PHE A 81 -2.73 -5.53 -5.58
C PHE A 81 -3.47 -4.98 -6.80
N LYS A 82 -4.81 -5.15 -6.83
CA LYS A 82 -5.65 -4.67 -7.92
C LYS A 82 -6.91 -4.03 -7.34
N ILE A 83 -7.38 -2.98 -8.00
CA ILE A 83 -8.69 -2.36 -7.78
C ILE A 83 -9.34 -2.28 -9.17
N GLU A 84 -10.63 -2.58 -9.27
CA GLU A 84 -11.36 -2.50 -10.53
C GLU A 84 -11.78 -1.05 -10.79
N ASP A 85 -12.51 -0.45 -9.85
CA ASP A 85 -13.03 0.90 -9.98
C ASP A 85 -12.81 1.72 -8.70
N ILE A 86 -12.60 3.02 -8.90
CA ILE A 86 -12.56 4.03 -7.84
C ILE A 86 -13.52 5.16 -8.22
N TYR A 87 -14.52 5.40 -7.37
CA TYR A 87 -15.42 6.55 -7.50
C TYR A 87 -15.14 7.55 -6.39
N ILE A 88 -14.85 8.79 -6.76
CA ILE A 88 -14.56 9.88 -5.82
C ILE A 88 -15.71 10.87 -5.92
N HIS A 89 -16.54 10.94 -4.87
CA HIS A 89 -17.69 11.84 -4.80
C HIS A 89 -17.35 13.15 -4.10
N ASP A 90 -16.42 13.11 -3.14
CA ASP A 90 -16.01 14.26 -2.34
C ASP A 90 -14.62 14.03 -1.72
N LYS A 91 -14.03 15.07 -1.14
CA LYS A 91 -12.75 14.95 -0.42
C LYS A 91 -12.91 14.15 0.88
N ILE A 92 -11.88 13.39 1.26
CA ILE A 92 -11.85 12.70 2.54
C ILE A 92 -11.58 13.71 3.67
N GLU A 93 -12.47 13.73 4.66
CA GLU A 93 -12.32 14.56 5.86
C GLU A 93 -11.21 14.05 6.80
N LYS A 94 -10.78 14.87 7.75
CA LYS A 94 -9.75 14.52 8.75
C LYS A 94 -10.14 13.31 9.61
N GLU A 95 -11.45 13.08 9.75
CA GLU A 95 -12.06 11.92 10.37
C GLU A 95 -13.06 11.30 9.38
N CYS A 96 -12.98 9.99 9.18
CA CYS A 96 -13.88 9.26 8.30
C CYS A 96 -14.08 7.82 8.77
N TYR A 97 -14.95 7.09 8.09
CA TYR A 97 -15.21 5.68 8.35
C TYR A 97 -14.94 4.87 7.10
N ALA A 98 -14.21 3.76 7.21
CA ALA A 98 -14.09 2.79 6.12
C ALA A 98 -14.99 1.59 6.40
N HIS A 99 -15.92 1.32 5.48
CA HIS A 99 -16.78 0.15 5.51
C HIS A 99 -16.30 -0.85 4.48
N VAL A 100 -15.75 -1.96 4.95
CA VAL A 100 -15.24 -3.06 4.12
C VAL A 100 -16.26 -4.18 4.09
N LYS A 101 -16.53 -4.72 2.90
CA LYS A 101 -17.36 -5.92 2.73
C LYS A 101 -16.71 -6.87 1.73
N PHE A 102 -16.94 -8.17 1.90
CA PHE A 102 -16.67 -9.09 0.80
C PHE A 102 -17.54 -8.74 -0.40
N SER A 103 -16.93 -8.70 -1.57
CA SER A 103 -17.67 -8.47 -2.81
C SER A 103 -18.53 -9.70 -3.11
N ARG A 104 -19.70 -9.49 -3.73
CA ARG A 104 -20.64 -10.58 -4.07
C ARG A 104 -20.00 -11.62 -5.00
N ASP A 105 -19.04 -11.18 -5.82
CA ASP A 105 -18.29 -12.01 -6.76
C ASP A 105 -17.05 -12.68 -6.14
N SER A 106 -16.95 -12.74 -4.81
CA SER A 106 -15.87 -13.44 -4.13
C SER A 106 -16.02 -14.96 -4.29
N CYS A 107 -15.60 -15.48 -5.44
CA CYS A 107 -15.54 -16.91 -5.70
C CYS A 107 -14.53 -17.56 -4.72
N LYS A 108 -15.05 -18.33 -3.77
CA LYS A 108 -14.25 -19.14 -2.83
C LYS A 108 -13.32 -20.15 -3.53
N GLU A 109 -13.58 -20.44 -4.80
CA GLU A 109 -12.89 -21.45 -5.62
C GLU A 109 -11.40 -21.19 -5.87
N PHE A 110 -10.94 -19.93 -5.89
CA PHE A 110 -9.56 -19.60 -6.27
C PHE A 110 -8.69 -19.04 -5.14
N GLY A 111 -9.20 -19.03 -3.89
CA GLY A 111 -8.46 -18.48 -2.75
C GLY A 111 -8.19 -16.96 -2.80
N VAL A 112 -8.66 -16.27 -3.84
CA VAL A 112 -8.54 -14.80 -3.98
C VAL A 112 -9.75 -14.14 -3.32
N LYS A 113 -9.51 -13.38 -2.26
CA LYS A 113 -10.56 -12.62 -1.57
C LYS A 113 -10.77 -11.29 -2.30
N LYS A 114 -11.96 -11.10 -2.86
CA LYS A 114 -12.43 -9.84 -3.46
C LYS A 114 -13.25 -9.07 -2.42
N TYR A 115 -12.95 -7.79 -2.23
CA TYR A 115 -13.68 -6.94 -1.30
C TYR A 115 -13.86 -5.53 -1.85
N ASP A 116 -14.88 -4.86 -1.33
CA ASP A 116 -15.22 -3.48 -1.64
C ASP A 116 -15.04 -2.64 -0.38
N ILE A 117 -14.66 -1.37 -0.55
CA ILE A 117 -14.48 -0.41 0.54
C ILE A 117 -15.23 0.87 0.22
N ASN A 118 -16.13 1.27 1.10
CA ASN A 118 -16.75 2.59 1.07
C ASN A 118 -16.15 3.46 2.17
N ILE A 119 -15.60 4.61 1.80
CA ILE A 119 -15.16 5.64 2.75
C ILE A 119 -16.30 6.61 2.95
N LEU A 120 -16.74 6.76 4.19
CA LEU A 120 -17.91 7.52 4.61
C LEU A 120 -17.48 8.70 5.49
N ASN A 121 -18.25 9.79 5.48
CA ASN A 121 -18.14 10.81 6.53
C ASN A 121 -18.82 10.35 7.82
N LYS A 122 -18.76 11.18 8.87
CA LYS A 122 -19.37 10.91 10.17
C LYS A 122 -20.90 10.80 10.16
N TYR A 123 -21.55 11.23 9.08
CA TYR A 123 -23.00 11.14 8.89
C TYR A 123 -23.42 9.95 8.02
N GLY A 124 -22.47 9.11 7.58
CA GLY A 124 -22.72 7.95 6.74
C GLY A 124 -22.84 8.24 5.23
N ARG A 125 -22.57 9.47 4.79
CA ARG A 125 -22.51 9.78 3.35
C ARG A 125 -21.22 9.23 2.76
N THR A 126 -21.33 8.49 1.66
CA THR A 126 -20.19 7.97 0.92
C THR A 126 -19.40 9.09 0.24
N LEU A 127 -18.11 9.17 0.55
CA LEU A 127 -17.14 10.10 -0.05
C LEU A 127 -16.36 9.42 -1.18
N VAL A 128 -15.99 8.14 -0.98
CA VAL A 128 -15.21 7.36 -1.94
C VAL A 128 -15.71 5.92 -1.95
N GLU A 129 -15.78 5.32 -3.12
CA GLU A 129 -16.05 3.89 -3.29
C GLU A 129 -14.88 3.23 -4.01
N LEU A 130 -14.39 2.13 -3.46
CA LEU A 130 -13.35 1.30 -4.04
C LEU A 130 -13.97 -0.06 -4.28
N ARG A 131 -14.09 -0.46 -5.55
CA ARG A 131 -14.75 -1.71 -5.94
C ARG A 131 -13.76 -2.70 -6.52
N GLY A 132 -14.02 -3.97 -6.22
CA GLY A 132 -13.31 -5.11 -6.75
C GLY A 132 -11.84 -5.17 -6.37
N ILE A 133 -11.53 -4.89 -5.10
CA ILE A 133 -10.17 -4.96 -4.61
C ILE A 133 -9.77 -6.42 -4.44
N LEU A 134 -8.64 -6.80 -5.03
CA LEU A 134 -8.01 -8.11 -4.84
C LEU A 134 -6.73 -7.95 -4.03
N SER A 135 -6.55 -8.84 -3.06
CA SER A 135 -5.26 -8.97 -2.37
C SER A 135 -4.36 -10.02 -3.00
N ARG A 136 -3.05 -9.83 -2.87
CA ARG A 136 -2.03 -10.83 -3.18
C ARG A 136 -1.18 -11.13 -1.92
N PRO A 137 -0.91 -12.40 -1.61
CA PRO A 137 0.00 -12.75 -0.53
C PRO A 137 1.42 -12.34 -0.88
N ILE A 138 2.11 -11.74 0.07
CA ILE A 138 3.56 -11.53 0.04
C ILE A 138 4.13 -12.23 1.26
N LYS A 139 5.20 -13.00 1.04
CA LYS A 139 5.95 -13.66 2.09
C LYS A 139 7.24 -12.87 2.33
N LYS A 140 7.67 -12.80 3.59
CA LYS A 140 9.03 -12.39 3.91
C LYS A 140 9.97 -13.41 3.27
N GLN A 141 10.81 -13.00 2.31
CA GLN A 141 11.87 -13.88 1.81
C GLN A 141 12.86 -14.09 2.96
N ASN A 142 12.94 -15.31 3.47
CA ASN A 142 14.07 -15.72 4.30
C ASN A 142 15.28 -15.83 3.37
N ASN A 143 16.11 -14.80 3.31
CA ASN A 143 17.51 -14.98 2.92
C ASN A 143 18.29 -15.60 4.09
N ASP A 144 17.79 -16.72 4.63
CA ASP A 144 18.50 -17.63 5.54
C ASP A 144 18.88 -18.91 4.77
N ASN A 145 19.27 -18.75 3.51
CA ASN A 145 20.27 -19.65 2.97
C ASN A 145 21.61 -19.11 3.48
N GLY A 146 22.14 -19.74 4.52
CA GLY A 146 23.57 -19.75 4.73
C GLY A 146 24.24 -19.93 3.38
N ILE A 147 25.20 -19.07 3.08
CA ILE A 147 26.01 -19.14 1.89
C ILE A 147 26.64 -20.54 1.87
N GLN A 148 26.01 -21.49 1.16
CA GLN A 148 26.75 -22.57 0.54
C GLN A 148 27.42 -21.92 -0.66
N THR A 149 28.64 -21.44 -0.42
CA THR A 149 29.60 -21.10 -1.45
C THR A 149 29.94 -22.39 -2.20
N GLU A 150 29.16 -22.72 -3.22
CA GLU A 150 29.75 -23.24 -4.44
C GLU A 150 29.70 -22.12 -5.49
N LYS A 151 30.90 -21.79 -5.96
CA LYS A 151 31.25 -20.71 -6.89
C LYS A 151 30.35 -20.76 -8.13
N GLN A 152 29.79 -19.64 -8.55
CA GLN A 152 30.43 -18.69 -9.47
C GLN A 152 29.35 -17.81 -10.12
N GLY A 153 29.24 -16.57 -9.64
CA GLY A 153 28.33 -15.57 -10.16
C GLY A 153 28.46 -14.32 -9.29
N SER A 154 29.53 -13.55 -9.49
CA SER A 154 29.78 -12.32 -8.74
C SER A 154 28.61 -11.36 -8.95
N LEU A 155 27.90 -11.04 -7.87
CA LEU A 155 26.91 -9.97 -7.82
C LEU A 155 27.57 -8.65 -8.25
N VAL A 156 27.29 -8.23 -9.48
CA VAL A 156 27.69 -6.93 -10.00
C VAL A 156 26.67 -5.91 -9.49
N ALA A 157 27.02 -5.21 -8.42
CA ALA A 157 26.24 -4.08 -7.93
C ALA A 157 26.82 -2.78 -8.50
N TYR A 158 25.96 -1.93 -9.07
CA TYR A 158 26.32 -0.59 -9.51
C TYR A 158 25.89 0.45 -8.47
N LYS A 159 26.71 1.48 -8.30
CA LYS A 159 26.39 2.67 -7.51
C LYS A 159 26.50 3.88 -8.42
N ASN A 160 25.44 4.69 -8.52
CA ASN A 160 25.48 5.94 -9.26
C ASN A 160 26.41 6.92 -8.54
N VAL A 161 27.48 7.35 -9.21
CA VAL A 161 28.39 8.40 -8.74
C VAL A 161 28.41 9.49 -9.81
N TRP A 162 27.83 10.64 -9.47
CA TRP A 162 27.93 11.83 -10.32
C TRP A 162 29.30 12.46 -10.12
N LYS A 163 30.00 12.73 -11.22
CA LYS A 163 31.28 13.41 -11.21
C LYS A 163 31.16 14.62 -12.14
N GLU A 164 31.34 15.82 -11.60
CA GLU A 164 31.36 17.03 -12.41
C GLU A 164 32.51 16.97 -13.42
N SER A 165 32.22 17.35 -14.66
CA SER A 165 33.23 17.50 -15.71
C SER A 165 33.11 18.88 -16.35
N THR A 166 34.23 19.54 -16.55
CA THR A 166 34.32 20.74 -17.37
C THR A 166 34.24 20.37 -18.85
N TYR A 167 33.32 21.03 -19.57
CA TYR A 167 33.07 20.83 -21.00
C TYR A 167 34.32 21.17 -21.82
N LYS A 168 34.77 20.24 -22.68
CA LYS A 168 35.77 20.50 -23.72
C LYS A 168 35.10 20.42 -25.09
N GLU A 169 35.03 21.54 -25.79
CA GLU A 169 34.56 21.60 -27.17
C GLU A 169 35.40 20.68 -28.08
N LYS A 170 34.73 19.78 -28.78
CA LYS A 170 35.35 19.01 -29.87
C LYS A 170 35.13 19.76 -31.18
N HIS A 171 36.22 20.24 -31.78
CA HIS A 171 36.27 20.71 -33.16
C HIS A 171 35.68 19.67 -34.12
N LEU A 172 34.53 19.97 -34.73
CA LEU A 172 34.06 19.26 -35.92
C LEU A 172 34.93 19.67 -37.12
N LYS A 173 35.82 18.79 -37.60
CA LYS A 173 36.33 18.88 -38.96
C LYS A 173 35.24 18.39 -39.92
N GLN A 174 34.57 19.35 -40.57
CA GLN A 174 33.72 19.12 -41.73
C GLN A 174 34.51 18.40 -42.83
N LYS A 175 33.99 17.28 -43.32
CA LYS A 175 34.41 16.66 -44.57
C LYS A 175 33.29 16.88 -45.58
N TYR A 176 33.28 18.04 -46.23
CA TYR A 176 32.52 18.24 -47.47
C TYR A 176 33.22 17.43 -48.57
N ARG A 177 32.50 16.52 -49.22
CA ARG A 177 32.85 15.96 -50.53
C ARG A 177 31.94 16.62 -51.55
N SER A 178 32.54 17.30 -52.52
CA SER A 178 31.90 17.77 -53.76
C SER A 178 32.52 17.05 -54.94
N PHE A 179 31.65 16.63 -55.86
CA PHE A 179 31.82 15.93 -57.13
C PHE A 179 31.96 14.40 -57.03
#